data_AF-A0A5C7VJ77-F1
#
_entry.id   AF-A0A5C7VJ77-F1
#
_cell.length_a   1.000
_cell.length_b   1.000
_cell.length_c   1.000
_cell.angle_alpha   90.00
_cell.angle_beta   90.00
_cell.angle_gamma   90.00
#
_symmetry.space_group_name_H-M   'P 1'
#
loop_
_entity.id
_entity.type
_entity.pdbx_description
1 polymer ?
#
loop_
_entity_poly.entity_id
_entity_poly.type
_entity_poly.pdbx_seq_one_letter_code
_entity_poly.pdbx_strand_id
1 'polypeptide(L)'
;MPVMLSAIERAALQALVSEGGSMLVTMISERNERTVFGDVVAGMNVFRRLEKKGLLYFTEEEPLDLPGDPLDGFTYTPEVYITDEGRVALAVHS
;
A
#
# COMPACT_ATOMS: atom_id res chain seq x y z
N MET A 1 19.72 -5.41 8.80
CA MET A 1 20.18 -4.01 8.69
C MET A 1 18.95 -3.11 8.84
N PRO A 2 19.01 -1.98 9.58
CA PRO A 2 17.86 -1.10 9.71
C PRO A 2 17.50 -0.47 8.36
N VAL A 3 16.25 -0.59 7.93
CA VAL A 3 15.77 0.04 6.70
C VAL A 3 15.60 1.54 6.95
N MET A 4 16.31 2.38 6.19
CA MET A 4 16.10 3.83 6.24
C MET A 4 14.86 4.22 5.42
N LEU A 5 13.94 4.91 6.09
CA LEU A 5 12.71 5.43 5.50
C LEU A 5 12.86 6.93 5.25
N SER A 6 12.52 7.37 4.05
CA SER A 6 12.27 8.80 3.80
C SER A 6 10.99 9.26 4.51
N ALA A 7 10.82 10.56 4.71
CA ALA A 7 9.63 11.11 5.37
C ALA A 7 8.33 10.70 4.67
N ILE A 8 8.31 10.67 3.33
CA ILE A 8 7.13 10.26 2.55
C ILE A 8 6.84 8.76 2.64
N GLU A 9 7.88 7.93 2.71
CA GLU A 9 7.73 6.49 2.90
C GLU A 9 7.18 6.16 4.29
N ARG A 10 7.65 6.88 5.32
CA ARG A 10 7.08 6.77 6.66
C ARG A 10 5.62 7.20 6.68
N ALA A 11 5.29 8.33 6.06
CA ALA A 11 3.91 8.81 5.98
C ALA A 11 2.99 7.78 5.31
N ALA A 12 3.46 7.11 4.25
CA ALA A 12 2.72 6.03 3.60
C ALA A 12 2.47 4.83 4.54
N LEU A 13 3.51 4.36 5.25
CA LEU A 13 3.35 3.27 6.23
C LEU A 13 2.42 3.66 7.38
N GLN A 14 2.52 4.90 7.88
CA GLN A 14 1.67 5.41 8.93
C GLN A 14 0.21 5.48 8.48
N ALA A 15 -0.06 5.93 7.24
CA ALA A 15 -1.40 5.95 6.67
C ALA A 15 -2.02 4.54 6.61
N LEU A 16 -1.25 3.54 6.17
CA LEU A 16 -1.69 2.15 6.18
C LEU A 16 -2.04 1.66 7.58
N VAL A 17 -1.19 1.93 8.58
CA VAL A 17 -1.45 1.53 9.97
C VAL A 17 -2.73 2.18 10.51
N SER A 18 -2.97 3.45 10.17
CA SER A 18 -4.20 4.16 10.57
C SER A 18 -5.47 3.56 9.94
N GLU A 19 -5.36 2.99 8.74
CA GLU A 19 -6.46 2.29 8.04
C GLU A 19 -6.61 0.81 8.47
N GLY A 20 -5.89 0.37 9.50
CA GLY A 20 -5.95 -1.02 10.00
C GLY A 20 -4.89 -1.95 9.43
N GLY A 21 -4.02 -1.46 8.55
CA GLY A 21 -2.88 -2.18 7.99
C GLY A 21 -3.02 -2.55 6.51
N SER A 22 -4.15 -2.24 5.87
CA SER A 22 -4.33 -2.41 4.44
C SER A 22 -5.19 -1.30 3.84
N MET A 23 -5.16 -1.16 2.51
CA MET A 23 -6.12 -0.34 1.76
C MET A 23 -6.23 -0.83 0.31
N LEU A 24 -7.37 -0.53 -0.33
CA LEU A 24 -7.56 -0.77 -1.75
C LEU A 24 -6.60 0.06 -2.59
N VAL A 25 -6.05 -0.52 -3.64
CA VAL A 25 -5.15 0.17 -4.58
C VAL A 25 -5.80 1.40 -5.20
N THR A 26 -7.11 1.38 -5.39
CA THR A 26 -7.90 2.52 -5.92
C THR A 26 -7.93 3.73 -4.99
N MET A 27 -7.60 3.56 -3.71
CA MET A 27 -7.49 4.66 -2.74
C MET A 27 -6.14 5.37 -2.82
N ILE A 28 -5.18 4.80 -3.54
CA ILE A 28 -3.83 5.35 -3.67
C ILE A 28 -3.75 6.18 -4.94
N SER A 29 -3.49 7.47 -4.81
CA SER A 29 -3.24 8.35 -5.94
C SER A 29 -2.06 7.86 -6.78
N GLU A 30 -2.15 8.01 -8.12
CA GLU A 30 -1.07 7.61 -9.02
C GLU A 30 0.24 8.37 -8.76
N ARG A 31 0.14 9.62 -8.30
CA ARG A 31 1.25 10.54 -8.04
C ARG A 31 1.22 11.02 -6.59
N ASN A 32 2.35 11.53 -6.13
CA ASN A 32 2.39 12.21 -4.84
C ASN A 32 1.57 13.49 -4.93
N GLU A 33 0.75 13.73 -3.92
CA GLU A 33 -0.12 14.89 -3.85
C GLU A 33 0.26 15.78 -2.68
N ARG A 34 -0.27 17.01 -2.69
CA ARG A 34 -0.21 17.89 -1.53
C ARG A 34 -1.62 18.16 -1.03
N THR A 35 -1.83 18.00 0.26
CA THR A 35 -3.08 18.39 0.91
C THR A 35 -3.22 19.91 0.91
N VAL A 36 -4.44 20.39 1.18
CA VAL A 36 -4.72 21.83 1.37
C VAL A 36 -3.93 22.45 2.53
N PHE A 37 -3.46 21.63 3.47
CA PHE A 37 -2.63 22.04 4.60
C PHE A 37 -1.11 21.97 4.29
N GLY A 38 -0.74 21.55 3.07
CA GLY A 38 0.64 21.49 2.60
C GLY A 38 1.36 20.17 2.84
N ASP A 39 0.71 19.19 3.46
CA ASP A 39 1.27 17.86 3.70
C ASP A 39 1.40 17.08 2.39
N VAL A 40 2.48 16.30 2.24
CA VAL A 40 2.66 15.44 1.06
C VAL A 40 2.04 14.08 1.31
N VAL A 41 1.06 13.72 0.48
CA VAL A 41 0.45 12.38 0.45
C VAL A 41 1.22 11.51 -0.53
N ALA A 42 1.58 10.31 -0.08
CA ALA A 42 2.31 9.34 -0.89
C ALA A 42 1.43 8.75 -1.99
N GLY A 43 1.89 8.78 -3.23
CA GLY A 43 1.25 8.09 -4.35
C GLY A 43 1.86 6.71 -4.63
N MET A 44 1.35 6.05 -5.66
CA MET A 44 1.67 4.66 -6.03
C MET A 44 3.17 4.37 -6.12
N ASN A 45 3.96 5.30 -6.68
CA ASN A 45 5.42 5.13 -6.78
C ASN A 45 6.12 4.98 -5.42
N VAL A 46 5.59 5.55 -4.36
CA VAL A 46 6.13 5.38 -3.00
C VAL A 46 5.79 3.98 -2.48
N PHE A 47 4.54 3.54 -2.62
CA PHE A 47 4.09 2.22 -2.20
C PHE A 47 4.85 1.10 -2.94
N ARG A 48 5.07 1.22 -4.25
CA ARG A 48 5.88 0.27 -5.02
C ARG A 48 7.35 0.22 -4.59
N ARG A 49 7.92 1.33 -4.11
CA ARG A 49 9.28 1.33 -3.53
C ARG A 49 9.32 0.61 -2.18
N LEU A 50 8.28 0.78 -1.36
CA LEU A 50 8.14 0.09 -0.08
C LEU A 50 7.93 -1.42 -0.27
N GLU A 51 7.17 -1.83 -1.28
CA GLU A 51 7.03 -3.23 -1.69
C GLU A 51 8.38 -3.83 -2.07
N LYS A 52 9.18 -3.14 -2.91
CA LYS A 52 10.54 -3.57 -3.26
C LYS A 52 11.49 -3.67 -2.05
N LYS A 53 11.18 -2.97 -0.96
CA LYS A 53 11.91 -3.05 0.32
C LYS A 53 11.41 -4.18 1.23
N GLY A 54 10.36 -4.92 0.82
CA GLY A 54 9.73 -5.97 1.61
C GLY A 54 8.89 -5.46 2.78
N LEU A 55 8.54 -4.16 2.78
CA LEU A 55 7.78 -3.53 3.87
C LEU A 55 6.28 -3.56 3.64
N LEU A 56 5.87 -3.76 2.39
CA LEU A 56 4.49 -3.90 1.95
C LEU A 56 4.42 -5.06 0.96
N TYR A 57 3.22 -5.58 0.72
CA TYR A 57 2.92 -6.41 -0.44
C TYR A 57 1.58 -6.01 -1.03
N PHE A 58 1.44 -6.19 -2.34
CA PHE A 58 0.18 -6.03 -3.04
C PHE A 58 -0.43 -7.41 -3.28
N THR A 59 -1.75 -7.53 -3.17
CA THR A 59 -2.43 -8.76 -3.59
C THR A 59 -2.42 -8.84 -5.12
N GLU A 60 -2.25 -10.04 -5.63
CA GLU A 60 -2.46 -10.36 -7.04
C GLU A 60 -3.80 -11.07 -7.13
N GLU A 61 -4.69 -10.58 -8.00
CA GLU A 61 -6.02 -11.15 -8.18
C GLU A 61 -6.13 -11.70 -9.60
N GLU A 62 -6.40 -12.99 -9.73
CA GLU A 62 -6.76 -13.60 -11.00
C GLU A 62 -8.28 -13.49 -11.21
N PRO A 63 -8.76 -13.38 -12.46
CA PRO A 63 -10.18 -13.47 -12.74
C PRO A 63 -10.75 -14.80 -12.26
N LEU A 64 -11.95 -14.78 -11.70
CA LEU A 64 -12.66 -16.01 -11.34
C LEU A 64 -12.94 -16.83 -12.62
N ASP A 65 -12.54 -18.10 -12.64
CA ASP A 65 -12.90 -19.06 -13.70
C ASP A 65 -14.07 -19.92 -13.21
N LEU A 66 -15.29 -19.48 -13.50
CA LEU A 66 -16.54 -20.07 -13.00
C LEU A 66 -17.53 -20.27 -14.16
N PRO A 67 -17.33 -21.26 -15.04
CA PRO A 67 -18.10 -21.40 -16.27
C PRO A 67 -19.61 -21.48 -16.02
N GLY A 68 -20.36 -20.51 -16.56
CA GLY A 68 -21.82 -20.44 -16.43
C GLY A 68 -22.32 -19.69 -15.19
N ASP A 69 -21.43 -19.15 -14.36
CA ASP A 69 -21.76 -18.23 -13.28
C ASP A 69 -21.74 -16.76 -13.76
N PRO A 70 -22.64 -15.88 -13.30
CA PRO A 70 -22.57 -14.44 -13.60
C PRO A 70 -21.27 -13.74 -13.16
N LEU A 71 -20.53 -14.34 -12.24
CA LEU A 71 -19.24 -13.85 -11.75
C LEU A 71 -18.04 -14.40 -12.54
N ASP A 72 -18.26 -15.22 -13.57
CA ASP A 72 -17.20 -15.68 -14.47
C ASP A 72 -16.45 -14.49 -15.08
N GLY A 73 -15.13 -14.46 -14.94
CA GLY A 73 -14.26 -13.37 -15.36
C GLY A 73 -14.22 -12.15 -14.42
N PHE A 74 -14.94 -12.15 -13.29
CA PHE A 74 -14.84 -11.07 -12.30
C PHE A 74 -13.46 -11.03 -11.66
N THR A 75 -12.87 -9.83 -11.51
CA THR A 75 -11.57 -9.63 -10.85
C THR A 75 -11.75 -8.71 -9.65
N TYR A 76 -11.26 -9.11 -8.49
CA TYR A 76 -11.26 -8.27 -7.30
C TYR A 76 -10.28 -7.11 -7.45
N THR A 77 -10.59 -5.98 -6.81
CA THR A 77 -9.65 -4.86 -6.74
C THR A 77 -8.49 -5.24 -5.83
N PRO A 78 -7.23 -5.13 -6.30
CA PRO A 78 -6.08 -5.42 -5.46
C PRO A 78 -6.02 -4.53 -4.23
N GLU A 79 -5.45 -5.07 -3.17
CA GLU A 79 -5.17 -4.37 -1.92
C GLU A 79 -3.67 -4.31 -1.67
N VAL A 80 -3.24 -3.33 -0.89
CA VAL A 80 -1.88 -3.27 -0.34
C VAL A 80 -1.93 -3.51 1.15
N TYR A 81 -1.00 -4.31 1.65
CA TYR A 81 -0.90 -4.70 3.05
C TYR A 81 0.48 -4.35 3.61
N ILE A 82 0.51 -3.91 4.87
CA ILE A 82 1.74 -3.74 5.62
C ILE A 82 2.26 -5.09 6.15
N THR A 83 3.56 -5.34 5.97
CA THR A 83 4.22 -6.52 6.55
C THR A 83 4.61 -6.28 8.01
N ASP A 84 4.97 -7.34 8.72
CA ASP A 84 5.52 -7.21 10.08
C ASP A 84 6.82 -6.41 10.07
N GLU A 85 7.67 -6.60 9.05
CA GLU A 85 8.89 -5.81 8.84
C GLU A 85 8.55 -4.34 8.61
N GLY A 86 7.48 -4.03 7.88
CA GLY A 86 6.96 -2.67 7.69
C GLY A 86 6.56 -2.03 9.02
N ARG A 87 5.84 -2.76 9.87
CA ARG A 87 5.44 -2.29 11.22
C ARG A 87 6.66 -2.04 12.11
N VAL A 88 7.63 -2.95 12.11
CA VAL A 88 8.87 -2.79 12.87
C VAL A 88 9.69 -1.60 12.36
N ALA A 89 9.83 -1.45 11.04
CA ALA A 89 10.54 -0.33 10.43
C ALA A 89 9.91 1.01 10.80
N LEU A 90 8.58 1.09 10.91
CA LEU A 90 7.88 2.29 11.37
C LEU A 90 8.18 2.59 12.85
N ALA A 91 8.11 1.57 13.71
CA ALA A 91 8.31 1.70 15.15
C ALA A 91 9.75 2.09 15.55
N VAL A 92 10.76 1.53 14.89
CA VAL A 92 12.19 1.77 15.23
C VAL A 92 12.61 3.22 15.00
N HIS A 93 11.92 3.94 14.13
CA HIS A 93 12.25 5.34 13.84
C HIS A 93 11.24 6.33 14.41
N SER A 94 10.40 5.92 15.37
CA SER A 94 9.41 6.80 16.03
C SER A 94 10.05 7.79 16.99
#